data_AF-A0A7X2MTU7-F1
#
_entry.id   AF-A0A7X2MTU7-F1
#
_cell.length_a   1.000
_cell.length_b   1.000
_cell.length_c   1.000
_cell.angle_alpha   90.00
_cell.angle_beta   90.00
_cell.angle_gamma   90.00
#
_symmetry.space_group_name_H-M   'P 1'
#
loop_
_entity.id
_entity.type
_entity.pdbx_description
1 polymer ?
#
loop_
_entity_poly.entity_id
_entity_poly.type
_entity_poly.pdbx_seq_one_letter_code
_entity_poly.pdbx_strand_id
1 'polypeptide(L)'
;AVELEFYLVDKKRDAEGFIQPPCSPGSDERNMQSQVYSVDNLDHFADVLRDIDDLARQQDIPADGALAEASPGQFEINLHHTRDVLRACDHAVQLKRLIRQVAENHGMTATFMAKPYEEYAGSG
;
A
#
# COMPACT_ATOMS: atom_id res chain seq x y z
N ALA A 1 -5.79 12.54 12.68
CA ALA A 1 -6.06 11.75 11.47
C ALA A 1 -5.55 10.35 11.74
N VAL A 2 -5.98 9.35 10.98
CA VAL A 2 -5.34 8.03 11.01
C VAL A 2 -4.53 7.91 9.72
N GLU A 3 -3.25 7.63 9.87
CA GLU A 3 -2.33 7.36 8.77
C GLU A 3 -2.26 5.85 8.63
N LEU A 4 -2.48 5.32 7.43
CA LEU A 4 -2.49 3.88 7.20
C LEU A 4 -1.36 3.51 6.25
N GLU A 5 -0.29 2.98 6.82
CA GLU A 5 0.86 2.48 6.09
C GLU A 5 0.69 1.00 5.69
N PHE A 6 1.14 0.67 4.49
CA PHE A 6 1.12 -0.71 3.98
C PHE A 6 2.22 -0.95 2.97
N TYR A 7 2.50 -2.23 2.74
CA TYR A 7 3.38 -2.69 1.68
C TYR A 7 2.57 -3.44 0.62
N LEU A 8 2.82 -3.15 -0.65
CA LEU A 8 2.52 -4.08 -1.74
C LEU A 8 3.64 -5.11 -1.81
N VAL A 9 3.27 -6.39 -1.94
CA VAL A 9 4.18 -7.54 -1.98
C VAL A 9 3.80 -8.48 -3.10
N ASP A 10 4.75 -9.28 -3.59
CA ASP A 10 4.43 -10.35 -4.52
C ASP A 10 3.60 -11.45 -3.83
N LYS A 11 2.67 -12.04 -4.58
CA LYS A 11 1.94 -13.24 -4.22
C LYS A 11 2.87 -14.45 -4.08
N LYS A 12 3.94 -14.51 -4.87
CA LYS A 12 4.96 -15.56 -4.80
C LYS A 12 5.93 -15.29 -3.66
N ARG A 13 6.31 -16.35 -2.96
CA ARG A 13 7.43 -16.33 -2.00
C ARG A 13 8.76 -16.50 -2.73
N ASP A 14 9.83 -16.04 -2.11
CA ASP A 14 11.18 -16.29 -2.62
C ASP A 14 11.58 -17.77 -2.43
N ALA A 15 12.80 -18.12 -2.83
CA ALA A 15 13.31 -19.49 -2.73
C ALA A 15 13.40 -20.02 -1.29
N GLU A 16 13.47 -19.12 -0.31
CA GLU A 16 13.58 -19.43 1.12
C GLU A 16 12.22 -19.38 1.84
N GLY A 17 11.17 -18.94 1.14
CA GLY A 17 9.79 -18.88 1.62
C GLY A 17 9.38 -17.52 2.21
N PHE A 18 10.23 -16.49 2.14
CA PHE A 18 9.91 -15.17 2.66
C PHE A 18 9.04 -14.36 1.69
N ILE A 19 8.39 -13.31 2.23
CA ILE A 19 7.76 -12.31 1.37
C ILE A 19 8.85 -11.56 0.58
N GLN A 20 8.49 -11.10 -0.62
CA GLN A 20 9.40 -10.33 -1.47
C GLN A 20 8.66 -9.13 -2.09
N PRO A 21 9.39 -8.07 -2.46
CA PRO A 21 8.80 -6.94 -3.18
C PRO A 21 8.13 -7.39 -4.49
N PRO A 22 7.06 -6.70 -4.92
CA PRO A 22 6.37 -7.01 -6.16
C PRO A 22 7.29 -6.74 -7.36
N CYS A 23 7.07 -7.45 -8.46
CA CYS A 23 7.67 -7.04 -9.72
C CYS A 23 7.05 -5.70 -10.17
N SER A 24 7.82 -4.88 -10.87
CA SER A 24 7.30 -3.67 -11.51
C SER A 24 6.17 -4.07 -12.47
N PRO A 25 4.98 -3.44 -12.38
CA PRO A 25 3.85 -3.79 -13.24
C PRO A 25 4.22 -3.80 -14.73
N GLY A 26 3.89 -4.89 -15.41
CA GLY A 26 4.24 -5.12 -16.82
C GLY A 26 5.65 -5.67 -17.08
N SER A 27 6.43 -5.99 -16.03
CA SER A 27 7.76 -6.61 -16.15
C SER A 27 7.96 -7.75 -15.15
N ASP A 28 8.97 -8.59 -15.39
CA ASP A 28 9.47 -9.57 -14.42
C ASP A 28 10.60 -9.00 -13.53
N GLU A 29 10.92 -7.71 -13.66
CA GLU A 29 11.98 -7.07 -12.88
C GLU A 29 11.48 -6.69 -11.49
N ARG A 30 12.30 -7.01 -10.48
CA ARG A 30 12.06 -6.62 -9.09
C ARG A 30 13.02 -5.51 -8.69
N ASN A 31 12.47 -4.39 -8.24
CA ASN A 31 13.28 -3.32 -7.70
C ASN A 31 13.51 -3.52 -6.20
N MET A 32 14.76 -3.79 -5.82
CA MET A 32 15.18 -4.07 -4.44
C MET A 32 15.88 -2.87 -3.76
N GLN A 33 16.03 -1.72 -4.42
CA GLN A 33 16.70 -0.55 -3.81
C GLN A 33 15.69 0.28 -3.01
N SER A 34 16.09 0.91 -1.89
CA SER A 34 15.29 1.89 -1.10
C SER A 34 15.19 3.22 -1.86
N GLN A 35 13.97 3.76 -1.98
CA GLN A 35 13.57 4.64 -3.10
C GLN A 35 12.92 5.95 -2.66
N VAL A 36 13.39 6.51 -1.55
CA VAL A 36 12.95 7.84 -1.10
C VAL A 36 13.11 8.81 -2.30
N TYR A 37 11.99 9.30 -2.84
CA TYR A 37 11.88 10.30 -3.92
C TYR A 37 12.05 9.86 -5.39
N SER A 38 11.91 8.57 -5.75
CA SER A 38 11.88 8.19 -7.18
C SER A 38 10.49 8.41 -7.82
N VAL A 39 10.36 9.41 -8.69
CA VAL A 39 9.13 9.68 -9.49
C VAL A 39 8.80 8.50 -10.39
N ASP A 40 9.81 7.81 -10.91
CA ASP A 40 9.63 6.67 -11.81
C ASP A 40 8.88 5.51 -11.12
N ASN A 41 9.00 5.33 -9.80
CA ASN A 41 8.34 4.24 -9.09
C ASN A 41 6.86 4.55 -8.77
N LEU A 42 6.52 5.83 -8.56
CA LEU A 42 5.12 6.25 -8.49
C LEU A 42 4.38 5.92 -9.79
N ASP A 43 5.02 6.11 -10.94
CA ASP A 43 4.43 5.76 -12.24
C ASP A 43 4.16 4.25 -12.36
N HIS A 44 5.05 3.40 -11.85
CA HIS A 44 4.86 1.94 -11.88
C HIS A 44 3.63 1.49 -11.07
N PHE A 45 3.38 2.09 -9.91
CA PHE A 45 2.24 1.75 -9.06
C PHE A 45 1.07 2.74 -9.19
N ALA A 46 1.12 3.66 -10.16
CA ALA A 46 0.11 4.70 -10.32
C ALA A 46 -1.29 4.13 -10.53
N ASP A 47 -1.42 3.05 -11.30
CA ASP A 47 -2.71 2.44 -11.60
C ASP A 47 -3.36 1.80 -10.37
N VAL A 48 -2.59 1.07 -9.55
CA VAL A 48 -3.12 0.49 -8.30
C VAL A 48 -3.49 1.57 -7.30
N LEU A 49 -2.69 2.63 -7.17
CA LEU A 49 -2.98 3.74 -6.26
C LEU A 49 -4.20 4.56 -6.71
N ARG A 50 -4.33 4.79 -8.02
CA ARG A 50 -5.51 5.45 -8.61
C ARG A 50 -6.78 4.65 -8.37
N ASP A 51 -6.74 3.34 -8.56
CA ASP A 51 -7.92 2.49 -8.32
C ASP A 51 -8.32 2.48 -6.83
N ILE A 52 -7.35 2.50 -5.91
CA ILE A 52 -7.65 2.64 -4.47
C ILE A 52 -8.36 3.96 -4.20
N ASP A 53 -7.83 5.06 -4.73
CA ASP A 53 -8.36 6.41 -4.56
C ASP A 53 -9.78 6.55 -5.15
N ASP A 54 -9.99 6.07 -6.38
CA ASP A 54 -11.29 6.12 -7.06
C ASP A 54 -12.35 5.25 -6.35
N LEU A 55 -11.99 4.05 -5.91
CA LEU A 55 -12.91 3.16 -5.20
C LEU A 55 -13.16 3.59 -3.75
N ALA A 56 -12.21 4.28 -3.11
CA ALA A 56 -12.41 4.88 -1.79
C ALA A 56 -13.45 5.99 -1.89
N ARG A 57 -13.33 6.88 -2.90
CA ARG A 57 -14.33 7.92 -3.17
C ARG A 57 -15.71 7.33 -3.47
N GLN A 58 -15.80 6.28 -4.27
CA GLN A 58 -17.08 5.62 -4.59
C GLN A 58 -17.76 4.99 -3.37
N GLN A 59 -16.99 4.65 -2.33
CA GLN A 59 -17.50 4.06 -1.09
C GLN A 59 -17.65 5.08 0.05
N ASP A 60 -17.50 6.38 -0.24
CA ASP A 60 -17.52 7.46 0.76
C ASP A 60 -16.51 7.25 1.91
N ILE A 61 -15.38 6.61 1.61
CA ILE A 61 -14.25 6.48 2.54
C ILE A 61 -13.44 7.78 2.44
N PRO A 62 -13.26 8.54 3.54
CA PRO A 62 -12.64 9.85 3.50
C PRO A 62 -11.10 9.73 3.49
N ALA A 63 -10.57 9.09 2.44
CA ALA A 63 -9.15 8.93 2.21
C ALA A 63 -8.59 10.09 1.39
N ASP A 64 -7.42 10.58 1.77
CA ASP A 64 -6.61 11.56 1.05
C ASP A 64 -5.34 10.88 0.55
N GLY A 65 -5.06 11.06 -0.74
CA GLY A 65 -3.78 10.91 -1.44
C GLY A 65 -2.85 9.78 -0.98
N ALA A 66 -2.52 8.85 -1.88
CA ALA A 66 -1.46 7.90 -1.63
C ALA A 66 -0.07 8.58 -1.72
N LEU A 67 0.75 8.39 -0.69
CA LEU A 67 2.14 8.83 -0.64
C LEU A 67 3.07 7.61 -0.74
N ALA A 68 4.13 7.72 -1.53
CA ALA A 68 5.20 6.73 -1.56
C ALA A 68 6.17 6.98 -0.39
N GLU A 69 6.50 5.92 0.34
CA GLU A 69 7.29 5.98 1.57
C GLU A 69 8.76 5.59 1.38
N ALA A 70 9.53 5.59 2.48
CA ALA A 70 10.97 5.36 2.44
C ALA A 70 11.41 3.95 1.99
N SER A 71 10.52 2.95 2.08
CA SER A 71 10.83 1.56 1.72
C SER A 71 10.21 1.14 0.38
N PRO A 72 10.83 0.19 -0.34
CA PRO A 72 10.31 -0.28 -1.63
C PRO A 72 8.93 -0.91 -1.48
N GLY A 73 7.97 -0.43 -2.27
CA GLY A 73 6.59 -0.91 -2.23
C GLY A 73 5.81 -0.49 -0.98
N GLN A 74 6.36 0.42 -0.16
CA GLN A 74 5.65 1.02 0.98
C GLN A 74 4.87 2.25 0.54
N PHE A 75 3.64 2.34 1.00
CA PHE A 75 2.74 3.46 0.74
C PHE A 75 1.98 3.84 2.00
N GLU A 76 1.59 5.10 2.07
CA GLU A 76 0.73 5.66 3.11
C GLU A 76 -0.52 6.26 2.49
N ILE A 77 -1.67 6.04 3.11
CA ILE A 77 -2.92 6.76 2.79
C ILE A 77 -3.46 7.40 4.06
N ASN A 78 -3.82 8.67 3.96
CA ASN A 78 -4.34 9.46 5.07
C ASN A 78 -5.87 9.37 5.14
N LEU A 79 -6.45 9.23 6.34
CA LEU A 79 -7.88 9.42 6.55
C LEU A 79 -8.19 10.79 7.15
N HIS A 80 -9.24 11.44 6.66
CA HIS A 80 -9.69 12.73 7.18
C HIS A 80 -9.90 12.66 8.68
N HIS A 81 -9.47 13.72 9.38
CA HIS A 81 -9.69 13.82 10.81
C HIS A 81 -11.19 13.99 11.12
N THR A 82 -11.72 13.15 12.00
CA THR A 82 -13.07 13.25 12.53
C THR A 82 -13.06 13.24 14.06
N ARG A 83 -14.06 13.89 14.67
CA ARG A 83 -14.31 13.81 16.12
C ARG A 83 -15.06 12.54 16.53
N ASP A 84 -15.64 11.85 15.56
CA ASP A 84 -16.33 10.57 15.77
C ASP A 84 -15.33 9.42 15.65
N VAL A 85 -14.84 8.95 16.80
CA VAL A 85 -13.81 7.91 16.90
C VAL A 85 -14.30 6.57 16.36
N LEU A 86 -15.57 6.22 16.57
CA LEU A 86 -16.12 4.96 16.07
C LEU A 86 -16.13 4.96 14.54
N ARG A 87 -16.57 6.07 13.95
CA ARG A 87 -16.56 6.23 12.50
C ARG A 87 -15.14 6.25 11.93
N ALA A 88 -14.16 6.81 12.64
CA ALA A 88 -12.75 6.73 12.24
C ALA A 88 -12.26 5.27 12.17
N CYS A 89 -12.62 4.45 13.16
CA CYS A 89 -12.27 3.02 13.16
C CYS A 89 -12.93 2.27 12.00
N ASP A 90 -14.20 2.54 11.72
CA ASP A 90 -14.93 1.91 10.60
C ASP A 90 -14.26 2.24 9.26
N HIS A 91 -13.92 3.52 9.04
CA HIS A 91 -13.22 3.95 7.83
C HIS A 91 -11.83 3.32 7.71
N ALA A 92 -11.07 3.19 8.80
CA ALA A 92 -9.78 2.50 8.78
C ALA A 92 -9.89 1.02 8.38
N VAL A 93 -10.89 0.31 8.91
CA VAL A 93 -11.14 -1.10 8.55
C VAL A 93 -11.61 -1.24 7.09
N GLN A 94 -12.48 -0.33 6.64
CA GLN A 94 -12.95 -0.29 5.24
C GLN A 94 -11.80 -0.04 4.28
N LEU A 95 -10.97 0.97 4.56
CA LEU A 95 -9.80 1.30 3.74
C LEU A 95 -8.82 0.12 3.67
N LYS A 96 -8.52 -0.51 4.80
CA LYS A 96 -7.66 -1.71 4.86
C LYS A 96 -8.19 -2.86 3.99
N ARG A 97 -9.51 -3.07 3.96
CA ARG A 97 -10.16 -4.08 3.13
C ARG A 97 -10.09 -3.71 1.65
N LEU A 98 -10.39 -2.46 1.32
CA LEU A 98 -10.31 -1.94 -0.04
C LEU A 98 -8.91 -2.11 -0.61
N ILE A 99 -7.88 -1.64 0.08
CA ILE A 99 -6.48 -1.74 -0.36
C ILE A 99 -6.10 -3.19 -0.68
N ARG A 100 -6.48 -4.14 0.18
CA ARG A 100 -6.23 -5.57 -0.08
C ARG A 100 -6.91 -6.04 -1.35
N GLN A 101 -8.17 -5.68 -1.57
CA GLN A 101 -8.92 -6.11 -2.74
C GLN A 101 -8.35 -5.52 -4.03
N VAL A 102 -7.97 -4.24 -4.02
CA VAL A 102 -7.38 -3.60 -5.20
C VAL A 102 -6.00 -4.17 -5.49
N ALA A 103 -5.15 -4.35 -4.48
CA ALA A 103 -3.85 -5.02 -4.66
C ALA A 103 -4.00 -6.41 -5.31
N GLU A 104 -4.98 -7.21 -4.85
CA GLU A 104 -5.26 -8.53 -5.41
C GLU A 104 -5.67 -8.48 -6.89
N ASN A 105 -6.48 -7.49 -7.27
CA ASN A 105 -6.89 -7.26 -8.67
C ASN A 105 -5.70 -6.87 -9.56
N HIS A 106 -4.71 -6.19 -8.99
CA HIS A 106 -3.46 -5.81 -9.67
C HIS A 106 -2.36 -6.88 -9.58
N GLY A 107 -2.70 -8.11 -9.18
CA GLY A 107 -1.75 -9.22 -9.16
C GLY A 107 -0.75 -9.19 -8.00
N MET A 108 -0.96 -8.34 -7.01
CA MET A 108 -0.13 -8.20 -5.81
C MET A 108 -0.92 -8.57 -4.54
N THR A 109 -0.28 -8.54 -3.38
CA THR A 109 -0.94 -8.60 -2.07
C THR A 109 -0.55 -7.38 -1.25
N ALA A 110 -1.46 -6.84 -0.44
CA ALA A 110 -1.15 -5.80 0.53
C ALA A 110 -0.92 -6.38 1.94
N THR A 111 0.12 -5.93 2.63
CA THR A 111 0.38 -6.26 4.03
C THR A 111 0.49 -5.00 4.89
N PHE A 112 -0.06 -5.08 6.10
CA PHE A 112 -0.05 -4.02 7.12
C PHE A 112 0.73 -4.54 8.34
N MET A 113 1.69 -5.42 8.10
CA MET A 113 2.55 -5.97 9.13
C MET A 113 3.53 -4.88 9.55
N ALA A 114 3.70 -4.68 10.85
CA ALA A 114 4.55 -3.61 11.38
C ALA A 114 6.02 -3.71 10.96
N LYS A 115 6.51 -4.89 10.53
CA LYS A 115 7.84 -5.05 9.94
C LYS A 115 7.84 -6.25 8.99
N PRO A 116 7.45 -6.05 7.71
CA PRO A 116 7.30 -7.15 6.77
C PRO A 116 8.66 -7.73 6.36
N TYR A 117 9.67 -6.88 6.26
CA TYR A 117 11.03 -7.27 5.93
C TYR A 117 11.98 -6.98 7.10
N GLU A 118 12.88 -7.91 7.43
CA GLU A 118 13.81 -7.73 8.54
C GLU A 118 14.78 -6.55 8.30
N GLU A 119 15.14 -6.35 7.04
CA GLU A 119 16.16 -5.39 6.58
C GLU A 119 15.61 -3.98 6.27
N TYR A 120 14.28 -3.81 6.15
CA TYR A 120 13.65 -2.53 5.78
C TYR A 120 12.84 -1.91 6.95
N ALA A 121 12.36 -0.69 6.75
CA ALA A 121 11.58 0.03 7.76
C ALA A 121 10.26 -0.70 8.07
N GLY A 122 9.66 -0.37 9.22
CA GLY A 122 8.38 -0.92 9.62
C GLY A 122 7.19 -0.22 8.97
N SER A 123 5.97 -0.68 9.28
CA SER A 123 4.73 0.07 9.13
C SER A 123 4.25 0.57 10.50
N GLY A 124 3.90 1.86 10.57
CA GLY A 124 3.30 2.54 11.74
C GLY A 124 1.84 2.20 12.02
#